data_AF-A0A8S3GFS4-F1
#
_entry.id   AF-A0A8S3GFS4-F1
#
_cell.length_a   1.000
_cell.length_b   1.000
_cell.length_c   1.000
_cell.angle_alpha   90.00
_cell.angle_beta   90.00
_cell.angle_gamma   90.00
#
_symmetry.space_group_name_H-M   'P 1'
#
loop_
_entity.id
_entity.type
_entity.pdbx_description
1 polymer ?
#
loop_
_entity_poly.entity_id
_entity_poly.type
_entity_poly.pdbx_seq_one_letter_code
_entity_poly.pdbx_strand_id
1 'polypeptide(L)'
;MTALINATRDEDSDVRSKACGALGRLGEIAATNEVMTALINATRGKEYNVRWEAWAALGKLGEKAATNVVIAGLVNELSGRIDYGHDYGHDMSL
;
A
#
# COMPACT_ATOMS: atom_id res chain seq x y z
N MET A 1 3.98 14.06 -10.67
CA MET A 1 2.98 13.35 -9.85
C MET A 1 2.27 12.24 -10.64
N THR A 2 1.62 12.55 -11.77
CA THR A 2 0.85 11.58 -12.59
C THR A 2 1.62 10.32 -12.99
N ALA A 3 2.88 10.45 -13.41
CA ALA A 3 3.71 9.30 -13.78
C ALA A 3 3.92 8.32 -12.60
N LEU A 4 4.15 8.85 -11.39
CA LEU A 4 4.29 8.01 -10.18
C LEU A 4 2.98 7.31 -9.82
N ILE A 5 1.85 8.00 -9.94
CA ILE A 5 0.52 7.41 -9.71
C ILE A 5 0.24 6.29 -10.70
N ASN A 6 0.61 6.44 -11.97
CA ASN A 6 0.44 5.38 -12.96
C ASN A 6 1.36 4.20 -12.67
N ALA A 7 2.60 4.46 -12.25
CA ALA A 7 3.55 3.43 -11.89
C ALA A 7 3.12 2.59 -10.67
N THR A 8 2.22 3.07 -9.81
CA THR A 8 1.64 2.23 -8.74
C THR A 8 0.72 1.12 -9.27
N ARG A 9 0.39 1.14 -10.56
CA ARG A 9 -0.45 0.16 -11.26
C ARG A 9 0.30 -0.61 -12.35
N ASP A 10 1.62 -0.46 -12.39
CA ASP A 10 2.47 -1.18 -13.34
C ASP A 10 2.31 -2.70 -13.18
N GLU A 11 2.54 -3.46 -14.23
CA GLU A 11 2.47 -4.92 -14.18
C GLU A 11 3.60 -5.51 -13.34
N ASP A 12 4.77 -4.84 -13.33
CA ASP A 12 5.92 -5.22 -12.53
C ASP A 12 5.76 -4.75 -11.07
N SER A 13 5.81 -5.71 -10.14
CA SER A 13 5.67 -5.45 -8.70
C SER A 13 6.82 -4.62 -8.13
N ASP A 14 8.03 -4.69 -8.69
CA ASP A 14 9.15 -3.86 -8.28
C ASP A 14 8.94 -2.40 -8.70
N VAL A 15 8.36 -2.17 -9.88
CA VAL A 15 7.99 -0.82 -10.33
C VAL A 15 6.92 -0.25 -9.41
N ARG A 16 5.87 -1.02 -9.10
CA ARG A 16 4.82 -0.61 -8.16
C ARG A 16 5.37 -0.26 -6.77
N SER A 17 6.22 -1.12 -6.22
CA SER A 17 6.84 -0.93 -4.90
C SER A 17 7.70 0.34 -4.86
N LYS A 18 8.56 0.55 -5.87
CA LYS A 18 9.39 1.75 -6.00
C LYS A 18 8.55 3.02 -6.17
N ALA A 19 7.45 2.94 -6.91
CA ALA A 19 6.52 4.07 -7.09
C ALA A 19 5.87 4.47 -5.75
N CYS A 20 5.39 3.50 -4.97
CA CYS A 20 4.85 3.75 -3.64
C CYS A 20 5.90 4.39 -2.71
N GLY A 21 7.10 3.83 -2.65
CA GLY A 21 8.19 4.37 -1.83
C GLY A 21 8.65 5.77 -2.28
N ALA A 22 8.59 6.08 -3.58
CA ALA A 22 8.86 7.42 -4.10
C ALA A 22 7.78 8.42 -3.66
N LEU A 23 6.49 8.06 -3.77
CA LEU A 23 5.38 8.90 -3.29
C LEU A 23 5.50 9.17 -1.78
N GLY A 24 5.86 8.16 -0.98
CA GLY A 24 6.11 8.34 0.45
C GLY A 24 7.29 9.28 0.74
N ARG A 25 8.37 9.21 -0.03
CA ARG A 25 9.55 10.09 0.13
C ARG A 25 9.27 11.54 -0.21
N LEU A 26 8.25 11.83 -1.03
CA LEU A 26 7.78 13.19 -1.24
C LEU A 26 7.10 13.75 0.03
N GLY A 27 6.59 12.90 0.91
CA GLY A 27 5.95 13.33 2.16
C GLY A 27 4.69 14.15 1.92
N GLU A 28 4.37 15.07 2.83
CA GLU A 28 3.10 15.82 2.84
C GLU A 28 2.76 16.56 1.54
N ILE A 29 3.75 16.97 0.74
CA ILE A 29 3.50 17.63 -0.55
C ILE A 29 2.83 16.72 -1.57
N ALA A 30 2.92 15.40 -1.38
CA ALA A 30 2.26 14.39 -2.21
C ALA A 30 0.93 13.90 -1.62
N ALA A 31 0.48 14.43 -0.48
CA ALA A 31 -0.76 14.01 0.18
C ALA A 31 -2.02 14.56 -0.52
N THR A 32 -2.21 14.19 -1.79
CA THR A 32 -3.43 14.47 -2.56
C THR A 32 -4.37 13.26 -2.53
N ASN A 33 -5.65 13.48 -2.84
CA ASN A 33 -6.66 12.42 -2.86
C ASN A 33 -6.32 11.29 -3.86
N GLU A 34 -5.73 11.64 -5.00
CA GLU A 34 -5.31 10.69 -6.02
C GLU A 34 -4.17 9.80 -5.53
N VAL A 35 -3.18 10.39 -4.86
CA VAL A 35 -2.05 9.64 -4.28
C VAL A 35 -2.53 8.73 -3.15
N MET A 36 -3.38 9.23 -2.24
CA MET A 36 -3.96 8.41 -1.17
C MET A 36 -4.74 7.23 -1.75
N THR A 37 -5.58 7.46 -2.76
CA THR A 37 -6.35 6.42 -3.42
C THR A 37 -5.45 5.39 -4.11
N ALA A 38 -4.39 5.83 -4.79
CA ALA A 38 -3.43 4.95 -5.43
C ALA A 38 -2.71 4.06 -4.40
N LEU A 39 -2.25 4.64 -3.29
CA LEU A 39 -1.58 3.90 -2.22
C LEU A 39 -2.53 2.92 -1.52
N ILE A 40 -3.77 3.31 -1.17
CA ILE A 40 -4.77 2.40 -0.58
C ILE A 40 -5.09 1.22 -1.51
N ASN A 41 -5.10 1.43 -2.82
CA ASN A 41 -5.28 0.30 -3.74
C ASN A 41 -4.05 -0.62 -3.75
N ALA A 42 -2.85 -0.06 -3.69
CA ALA A 42 -1.61 -0.82 -3.63
C ALA A 42 -1.47 -1.64 -2.32
N THR A 43 -2.09 -1.21 -1.22
CA THR A 43 -2.11 -2.00 0.03
C THR A 43 -2.94 -3.28 -0.08
N ARG A 44 -3.81 -3.39 -1.08
CA ARG A 44 -4.62 -4.59 -1.36
C ARG A 44 -4.00 -5.52 -2.41
N GLY A 45 -2.78 -5.21 -2.86
CA GLY A 45 -2.03 -6.00 -3.84
C GLY A 45 -1.56 -7.34 -3.30
N LYS A 46 -1.26 -8.29 -4.21
CA LYS A 46 -0.82 -9.65 -3.85
C LYS A 46 0.59 -9.69 -3.27
N GLU A 47 1.44 -8.76 -3.69
CA GLU A 47 2.87 -8.78 -3.38
C GLU A 47 3.16 -8.02 -2.09
N TYR A 48 3.82 -8.70 -1.16
CA TYR A 48 4.10 -8.19 0.17
C TYR A 48 4.93 -6.89 0.15
N ASN A 49 5.92 -6.80 -0.73
CA ASN A 49 6.78 -5.62 -0.89
C ASN A 49 5.97 -4.38 -1.32
N VAL A 50 5.02 -4.54 -2.24
CA VAL A 50 4.13 -3.47 -2.69
C VAL A 50 3.23 -3.02 -1.55
N ARG A 51 2.61 -3.97 -0.82
CA ARG A 51 1.76 -3.64 0.34
C ARG A 51 2.54 -2.90 1.42
N TRP A 52 3.74 -3.36 1.75
CA TRP A 52 4.60 -2.76 2.75
C TRP A 52 4.97 -1.32 2.38
N GLU A 53 5.47 -1.10 1.16
CA GLU A 53 5.84 0.25 0.71
C GLU A 53 4.63 1.19 0.63
N ALA A 54 3.46 0.68 0.25
CA ALA A 54 2.23 1.47 0.23
C ALA A 54 1.83 1.95 1.64
N TRP A 55 1.87 1.06 2.64
CA TRP A 55 1.62 1.42 4.04
C TRP A 55 2.67 2.39 4.59
N ALA A 56 3.95 2.11 4.33
CA ALA A 56 5.03 3.00 4.74
C ALA A 56 4.91 4.39 4.10
N ALA A 57 4.49 4.44 2.83
CA ALA A 57 4.26 5.70 2.13
C ALA A 57 3.10 6.49 2.76
N LEU A 58 1.97 5.85 3.05
CA LEU A 58 0.84 6.49 3.74
C LEU A 58 1.25 7.10 5.09
N GLY A 59 2.09 6.41 5.86
CA GLY A 59 2.64 6.96 7.11
C GLY A 59 3.57 8.17 6.89
N LYS A 60 4.36 8.17 5.81
CA LYS A 60 5.28 9.28 5.47
C LYS A 60 4.57 10.50 4.89
N LEU A 61 3.36 10.36 4.35
CA LEU A 61 2.55 11.47 3.88
C LEU A 61 2.01 12.36 5.02
N GLY A 62 2.22 11.96 6.28
CA GLY A 62 1.95 12.79 7.46
C GLY A 62 0.46 13.01 7.75
N GLU A 63 0.16 14.04 8.55
CA GLU A 63 -1.20 14.33 9.05
C GLU A 63 -2.22 14.55 7.93
N LYS A 64 -1.78 15.07 6.78
CA LYS A 64 -2.65 15.26 5.60
C LYS A 64 -3.21 13.95 5.03
N ALA A 65 -2.52 12.83 5.28
CA ALA A 65 -3.02 11.52 4.89
C ALA A 65 -3.96 10.89 5.92
N ALA A 66 -4.10 11.47 7.12
CA ALA A 66 -4.98 10.97 8.18
C ALA A 66 -6.47 11.30 7.91
N THR A 67 -6.94 10.96 6.71
CA THR A 67 -8.34 11.07 6.33
C THR A 67 -9.13 9.84 6.79
N ASN A 68 -10.44 9.99 6.98
CA ASN A 68 -11.32 8.87 7.32
C ASN A 68 -11.20 7.69 6.35
N VAL A 69 -10.88 7.95 5.08
CA VAL A 69 -10.69 6.92 4.04
C VAL A 69 -9.44 6.08 4.30
N VAL A 70 -8.32 6.73 4.68
CA VAL A 70 -7.07 6.02 5.04
C VAL A 70 -7.25 5.25 6.34
N ILE A 71 -7.92 5.84 7.34
CA ILE A 71 -8.21 5.17 8.62
C ILE A 71 -9.10 3.94 8.41
N ALA A 72 -10.18 4.06 7.63
CA ALA A 72 -11.05 2.93 7.32
C ALA A 72 -10.31 1.85 6.51
N GLY A 73 -9.43 2.25 5.59
CA GLY A 73 -8.57 1.33 4.85
C GLY A 73 -7.62 0.55 5.77
N LEU A 74 -6.98 1.23 6.73
CA LEU A 74 -6.12 0.62 7.75
C LEU A 74 -6.87 -0.37 8.64
N VAL A 75 -8.08 0.02 9.10
CA VAL A 75 -8.93 -0.83 9.94
C VAL A 75 -9.34 -2.10 9.20
N ASN A 76 -9.81 -1.98 7.96
CA ASN A 76 -10.22 -3.14 7.16
C ASN A 76 -9.04 -4.11 6.92
N GLU A 77 -7.86 -3.58 6.62
CA GLU A 77 -6.67 -4.43 6.43
C GLU A 77 -6.20 -5.09 7.71
N LEU A 78 -6.27 -4.40 8.86
CA LEU A 78 -5.96 -5.01 10.14
C LEU A 78 -6.97 -6.11 10.49
N SER A 79 -8.26 -5.90 10.21
CA SER A 79 -9.29 -6.93 10.36
C SER A 79 -9.05 -8.13 9.45
N GLY A 80 -8.75 -7.91 8.17
CA GLY A 80 -8.45 -8.98 7.22
C GLY A 80 -7.19 -9.79 7.58
N ARG A 81 -6.21 -9.16 8.23
CA ARG A 81 -4.97 -9.84 8.68
C ARG A 81 -5.15 -10.72 9.92
N ILE A 82 -6.21 -10.52 10.71
CA ILE A 82 -6.54 -11.40 11.85
C ILE A 82 -7.06 -12.76 11.34
N ASP A 83 -7.66 -12.78 10.14
CA ASP A 83 -8.19 -14.00 9.52
C ASP A 83 -7.11 -14.83 8.76
N TYR A 84 -5.93 -14.26 8.49
CA TYR A 84 -4.78 -14.97 7.86
C TYR A 84 -3.94 -15.79 8.85
N GLY A 85 -4.60 -16.38 9.85
CA GLY A 85 -3.98 -17.20 10.89
C GLY A 85 -3.96 -18.72 10.62
N HIS A 86 -4.16 -19.19 9.38
CA HIS A 86 -4.25 -20.64 9.15
C HIS A 86 -3.89 -21.15 7.74
N ASP A 87 -2.84 -20.63 7.10
CA ASP A 87 -2.31 -21.27 5.88
C ASP A 87 -0.77 -21.25 5.81
N TYR A 88 -0.15 -21.74 6.87
CA TYR A 88 1.22 -22.26 6.85
C TYR A 88 1.20 -23.69 7.39
N GLY A 89 0.73 -24.63 6.58
CA GLY A 89 0.79 -26.04 6.94
C GLY A 89 -0.04 -26.94 6.04
N HIS A 90 0.58 -27.35 4.93
CA HIS A 90 0.68 -28.74 4.45
C HIS A 90 0.65 -28.81 2.91
N ASP A 91 1.75 -28.39 2.28
CA ASP A 91 2.28 -29.14 1.14
C ASP A 91 3.76 -29.43 1.41
N MET A 92 3.99 -30.54 2.11
CA MET A 92 5.21 -31.33 1.94
C MET A 92 4.75 -32.68 1.41
N SER A 93 4.51 -32.72 0.10
CA SER A 93 4.51 -33.97 -0.64
C SER A 93 5.92 -34.57 -0.64
N LEU A 94 6.13 -35.62 0.17
CA LEU A 94 7.09 -36.71 -0.04
C LEU A 94 6.43 -38.03 0.38
#